data_AF-A0A5J6XKX6-F1
#
_entry.id   AF-A0A5J6XKX6-F1
#
_cell.length_a   1.000
_cell.length_b   1.000
_cell.length_c   1.000
_cell.angle_alpha   90.00
_cell.angle_beta   90.00
_cell.angle_gamma   90.00
#
_symmetry.space_group_name_H-M   'P 1'
#
loop_
_entity.id
_entity.type
_entity.pdbx_description
1 polymer ?
#
loop_
_entity_poly.entity_id
_entity_poly.type
_entity_poly.pdbx_seq_one_letter_code
_entity_poly.pdbx_strand_id
1 'polypeptide(L)' 'MINHFEWKSLYETEKIPGWKFSFYFEKKRYKGVYHKDGSITWIETQPSDYAKAELESRVHELMLYHVYDNQ' A
#
# COMPACT_ATOMS: atom_id res chain seq x y z
N MET A 1 -10.26 10.36 3.04
CA MET A 1 -9.06 10.79 2.29
C MET A 1 -7.83 10.15 2.93
N ILE A 2 -6.96 9.53 2.13
CA ILE A 2 -5.68 9.00 2.60
C ILE A 2 -4.73 10.18 2.82
N ASN A 3 -4.09 10.24 3.98
CA ASN A 3 -3.13 11.28 4.33
C ASN A 3 -1.77 10.66 4.68
N HIS A 4 -0.70 11.40 4.42
CA HIS A 4 0.68 10.97 4.68
C HIS A 4 0.97 9.57 4.10
N PHE A 5 0.74 9.40 2.80
CA PHE A 5 1.07 8.16 2.12
C PHE A 5 2.59 8.06 1.93
N GLU A 6 3.19 7.10 2.63
CA GLU A 6 4.60 6.78 2.53
C GLU A 6 4.75 5.38 1.94
N TRP A 7 5.71 5.22 1.03
CA TRP A 7 6.05 3.93 0.46
C TRP A 7 7.56 3.70 0.47
N LYS A 8 7.98 2.46 0.67
CA LYS A 8 9.38 2.05 0.74
C LYS A 8 9.58 0.73 0.02
N SER A 9 10.49 0.72 -0.94
CA SER A 9 10.94 -0.45 -1.68
C SER A 9 11.54 -1.50 -0.74
N LEU A 10 11.06 -2.75 -0.77
CA LEU A 10 11.62 -3.86 0.03
C LEU A 10 12.80 -4.57 -0.63
N TYR A 11 13.28 -4.03 -1.75
CA TYR A 11 14.35 -4.58 -2.58
C TYR A 11 15.70 -4.72 -1.85
N GLU A 12 15.83 -4.16 -0.64
CA GLU A 12 17.04 -4.24 0.19
C GLU A 12 17.27 -5.62 0.81
N THR A 13 16.25 -6.48 0.85
CA THR A 13 16.39 -7.85 1.36
C THR A 13 15.86 -8.82 0.31
N GLU A 14 16.78 -9.55 -0.33
CA GLU A 14 16.70 -10.35 -1.58
C GLU A 14 15.55 -11.37 -1.71
N LYS A 15 14.54 -11.38 -0.84
CA LYS A 15 13.48 -12.41 -0.80
C LYS A 15 12.04 -11.89 -0.89
N ILE A 16 11.78 -10.58 -0.82
CA ILE A 16 10.39 -10.07 -0.84
C ILE A 16 10.20 -9.03 -1.96
N PRO A 17 9.67 -9.43 -3.13
CA PRO A 17 9.30 -8.50 -4.19
C PRO A 17 8.03 -7.71 -3.82
N GLY A 18 8.20 -6.56 -3.16
CA GLY A 18 7.09 -5.70 -2.81
C GLY A 18 7.52 -4.32 -2.30
N TRP A 19 6.53 -3.46 -2.11
CA TRP A 19 6.67 -2.12 -1.54
C TRP A 19 5.90 -2.08 -0.23
N LYS A 20 6.58 -1.75 0.87
CA LYS A 20 5.88 -1.42 2.11
C LYS A 20 5.21 -0.07 1.93
N PHE A 21 3.96 0.03 2.32
CA PHE A 21 3.26 1.30 2.39
C PHE A 21 2.74 1.54 3.80
N SER A 22 2.64 2.81 4.16
CA SER A 22 1.95 3.25 5.37
C SER A 22 1.25 4.56 5.16
N PHE A 23 0.05 4.70 5.72
CA PHE A 23 -0.74 5.92 5.61
C PHE A 23 -1.68 6.08 6.80
N TYR A 24 -2.30 7.26 6.89
CA TYR A 24 -3.37 7.53 7.86
C TYR A 24 -4.73 7.66 7.16
N PHE A 25 -5.71 6.94 7.70
CA PHE A 25 -7.11 7.01 7.26
C PHE A 25 -8.00 7.03 8.50
N GLU A 26 -8.90 8.01 8.59
CA GLU A 26 -9.78 8.21 9.76
C GLU A 26 -9.06 8.21 11.12
N LYS A 27 -7.90 8.90 11.20
CA LYS A 27 -7.02 8.94 12.39
C LYS A 27 -6.43 7.56 12.79
N LYS A 28 -6.61 6.53 11.98
CA LYS A 28 -5.98 5.22 12.14
C LYS A 28 -4.80 5.10 11.21
N ARG A 29 -3.69 4.58 11.72
CA ARG A 29 -2.52 4.26 10.91
C ARG A 29 -2.73 2.88 10.29
N TYR A 30 -2.60 2.82 8.98
CA TYR A 30 -2.62 1.58 8.24
C TYR A 30 -1.25 1.31 7.66
N LYS A 31 -0.83 0.05 7.70
CA LYS A 31 0.43 -0.40 7.11
C LYS A 31 0.29 -1.77 6.47
N GLY A 32 0.94 -1.93 5.33
CA GLY A 32 0.90 -3.16 4.57
C GLY A 32 2.05 -3.28 3.57
N VAL A 33 2.05 -4.38 2.85
CA VAL A 33 2.97 -4.67 1.75
C VAL A 33 2.15 -4.82 0.48
N TYR A 34 2.48 -4.00 -0.51
CA TYR A 34 1.99 -4.11 -1.87
C TYR A 34 2.95 -5.01 -2.66
N HIS A 35 2.46 -6.13 -3.17
CA HIS A 35 3.26 -7.06 -3.95
C HIS A 35 3.23 -6.66 -5.43
N LYS A 36 4.26 -7.04 -6.20
CA LYS A 36 4.29 -6.75 -7.66
C LYS A 36 3.12 -7.36 -8.43
N ASP A 37 2.53 -8.42 -7.89
CA ASP A 37 1.35 -9.12 -8.40
C ASP A 37 0.06 -8.29 -8.25
N GLY A 38 0.08 -7.20 -7.47
CA GLY A 38 -1.09 -6.39 -7.14
C GLY A 38 -1.78 -6.81 -5.83
N SER A 39 -1.38 -7.95 -5.28
CA SER A 39 -1.83 -8.42 -3.97
C SER A 39 -1.36 -7.48 -2.83
N ILE A 40 -2.23 -7.24 -1.84
CA ILE A 40 -1.93 -6.41 -0.66
C ILE A 40 -1.98 -7.26 0.62
N THR A 41 -0.92 -7.20 1.43
CA THR A 41 -0.84 -7.84 2.74
C THR A 41 -0.83 -6.79 3.84
N TRP A 42 -1.89 -6.74 4.64
CA TRP A 42 -2.00 -5.86 5.82
C TRP A 42 -1.23 -6.47 7.00
N ILE A 43 -0.38 -5.70 7.70
CA ILE A 43 0.50 -6.22 8.76
C ILE A 43 -0.02 -5.92 10.19
N GLU A 44 -0.82 -4.87 10.38
CA GLU A 44 -1.28 -4.46 11.72
C GLU A 44 -2.79 -4.26 11.79
N THR A 45 -3.27 -3.33 10.99
CA THR A 45 -4.67 -2.92 11.02
C THR A 45 -5.28 -3.35 9.71
N GLN A 46 -6.08 -4.41 9.78
CA GLN A 46 -6.86 -4.84 8.65
C GLN A 46 -8.12 -3.96 8.56
N PRO A 47 -8.35 -3.26 7.45
CA PRO A 47 -9.59 -2.56 7.24
C PRO A 47 -10.76 -3.55 7.15
N SER A 48 -11.96 -3.12 7.56
CA SER A 48 -13.20 -3.87 7.33
C SER A 48 -13.41 -4.10 5.83
N ASP A 49 -14.06 -5.19 5.42
CA ASP A 49 -14.24 -5.57 4.01
C ASP A 49 -14.71 -4.41 3.10
N TYR A 50 -15.62 -3.58 3.62
CA TYR A 50 -16.09 -2.38 2.93
C TYR A 50 -14.99 -1.35 2.65
N ALA A 51 -14.18 -1.02 3.66
CA ALA A 51 -13.07 -0.10 3.52
C ALA A 51 -11.85 -0.75 2.85
N LYS A 52 -11.72 -2.08 2.92
CA LYS A 52 -10.61 -2.83 2.35
C LYS A 52 -10.57 -2.64 0.85
N ALA A 53 -11.68 -2.89 0.15
CA ALA A 53 -11.74 -2.71 -1.31
C ALA A 53 -11.43 -1.26 -1.74
N GLU A 54 -11.97 -0.26 -1.01
CA GLU A 54 -11.68 1.15 -1.29
C GLU A 54 -10.19 1.47 -1.09
N LEU A 55 -9.61 1.06 0.04
CA LEU A 55 -8.21 1.31 0.35
C LEU A 55 -7.26 0.58 -0.59
N GLU A 56 -7.57 -0.67 -0.95
CA GLU A 56 -6.79 -1.45 -1.93
C GLU A 56 -6.81 -0.77 -3.30
N SER A 57 -7.99 -0.32 -3.77
CA SER A 57 -8.10 0.44 -5.02
C SER A 57 -7.28 1.73 -4.97
N ARG A 58 -7.39 2.50 -3.88
CA ARG A 58 -6.64 3.76 -3.72
C ARG A 58 -5.13 3.55 -3.68
N VAL A 59 -4.67 2.51 -2.97
CA VAL A 59 -3.25 2.15 -2.92
C VAL A 59 -2.77 1.70 -4.29
N HIS A 60 -3.57 0.92 -5.02
CA HIS A 60 -3.27 0.49 -6.38
C HIS A 60 -3.09 1.69 -7.31
N GLU A 61 -4.01 2.66 -7.28
CA GLU A 61 -3.89 3.90 -8.07
C GLU A 61 -2.65 4.72 -7.70
N LEU A 62 -2.37 4.88 -6.40
CA LEU A 62 -1.19 5.62 -5.93
C LEU A 62 0.12 4.93 -6.34
N MET A 63 0.18 3.60 -6.25
CA MET A 63 1.32 2.81 -6.69
C MET A 63 1.45 2.84 -8.21
N LEU A 64 0.36 2.74 -8.98
CA LEU A 64 0.41 2.89 -10.43
C LEU A 64 0.98 4.25 -10.82
N TYR A 65 0.49 5.32 -10.20
CA TYR A 65 0.99 6.66 -10.44
C TYR A 65 2.48 6.80 -10.06
N HIS A 66 2.91 6.29 -8.91
CA HIS A 66 4.32 6.41 -8.51
C HIS A 66 5.28 5.47 -9.23
N VAL A 67 4.83 4.28 -9.64
CA VAL A 67 5.68 3.22 -10.20
C VAL A 67 5.69 3.24 -11.73
N TYR A 68 4.60 3.67 -12.38
CA TYR A 68 4.45 3.58 -13.83
C TYR A 68 4.32 4.93 -14.57
N ASP A 69 4.10 6.06 -13.88
CA ASP A 69 3.98 7.38 -14.54
C ASP A 69 5.32 7.91 -15.11
N ASN A 70 6.42 7.16 -14.94
CA ASN A 70 7.74 7.56 -15.40
C ASN A 70 8.20 6.77 -16.66
N GLN A 71 7.31 6.61 -17.65
CA GLN A 71 7.67 6.15 -19.01
C GLN A 71 7.86 7.31 -19.99
#